data_AF-A0ABD5UMK3-F1
#
_entry.id   AF-A0ABD5UMK3-F1
#
_cell.length_a   1.000
_cell.length_b   1.000
_cell.length_c   1.000
_cell.angle_alpha   90.00
_cell.angle_beta   90.00
_cell.angle_gamma   90.00
#
_symmetry.space_group_name_H-M   'P 1'
#
loop_
_entity.id
_entity.type
_entity.pdbx_description
1 polymer ?
#
loop_
_entity_poly.entity_id
_entity_poly.type
_entity_poly.pdbx_seq_one_letter_code
_entity_poly.pdbx_strand_id
1 'polypeptide(L)'
;MTQTGDRVGLACPSCSPGEETVHEVLRPGGQATVRCTECDHTYKTEIPEEETVELKVVVSQDGESFTTRMDVPADTYVATGEEFVVDSPDALMQVRTTGIEVGPERRVEEADIEDVETLWTRAVDNVAVSVTLHPKDGNADQTRSLRVNVPGDYEFTVDETVEFGDEEFVVEGLQIREDAPEYRHEKLDHAGDFAYAKDLKRVYARDESLQAWSAW
;
A
#
# COMPACT_ATOMS: atom_id res chain seq x y z
N MET A 1 -24.39 1.71 30.06
CA MET A 1 -23.78 1.85 28.72
C MET A 1 -22.74 2.94 28.89
N THR A 2 -21.48 2.56 29.10
CA THR A 2 -20.41 3.54 29.35
C THR A 2 -20.04 4.12 28.00
N GLN A 3 -20.35 5.41 27.80
CA GLN A 3 -19.76 6.17 26.70
C GLN A 3 -18.26 6.14 26.94
N THR A 4 -17.51 5.44 26.10
CA THR A 4 -16.06 5.51 26.14
C THR A 4 -15.70 6.91 25.64
N GLY A 5 -15.45 7.84 26.56
CA GLY A 5 -14.87 9.13 26.23
C GLY A 5 -13.43 8.97 25.75
N ASP A 6 -12.93 9.96 25.01
CA ASP A 6 -11.55 10.00 24.54
C ASP A 6 -10.56 9.79 25.70
N ARG A 7 -9.47 9.06 25.42
CA ARG A 7 -8.43 8.74 26.40
C ARG A 7 -7.07 9.21 25.91
N VAL A 8 -6.27 9.75 26.81
CA VAL A 8 -4.95 10.31 26.51
C VAL A 8 -3.91 9.85 27.53
N GLY A 9 -2.67 9.66 27.07
CA GLY A 9 -1.51 9.42 27.93
C GLY A 9 -0.99 10.75 28.48
N LEU A 10 -0.94 10.88 29.80
CA LEU A 10 -0.42 12.09 30.47
C LEU A 10 0.23 11.70 31.80
N ALA A 11 1.30 12.41 32.19
CA ALA A 11 1.84 12.29 33.53
C ALA A 11 0.84 12.82 34.57
N CYS A 12 0.41 11.98 35.52
CA CYS A 12 -0.55 12.39 36.53
C CYS A 12 0.17 13.14 37.67
N PRO A 13 -0.15 14.42 37.95
CA PRO A 13 0.52 15.17 39.01
C PRO A 13 0.28 14.61 40.42
N SER A 14 -0.70 13.71 40.59
CA SER A 14 -1.06 13.15 41.90
C SER A 14 -0.42 11.79 42.20
N CYS A 15 -0.36 10.86 41.23
CA CYS A 15 0.10 9.49 41.47
C CYS A 15 1.34 9.10 40.67
N SER A 16 1.56 9.73 39.50
CA SER A 16 2.68 9.41 38.60
C SER A 16 3.18 10.68 37.88
N PRO A 17 3.91 11.58 38.58
CA PRO A 17 4.32 12.86 38.01
C PRO A 17 5.42 12.75 36.95
N GLY A 18 6.10 11.60 36.85
CA GLY A 18 7.23 11.37 35.94
C GLY A 18 7.00 10.31 34.87
N GLU A 19 5.85 9.63 34.89
CA GLU A 19 5.50 8.56 33.95
C GLU A 19 4.04 8.70 33.53
N GLU A 20 3.75 8.39 32.28
CA GLU A 20 2.41 8.53 31.72
C GLU A 20 1.42 7.53 32.31
N THR A 21 0.20 7.99 32.52
CA THR A 21 -0.95 7.17 32.92
C THR A 21 -2.14 7.51 32.02
N VAL A 22 -3.08 6.58 31.90
CA VAL A 22 -4.26 6.79 31.06
C VAL A 22 -5.22 7.75 31.76
N HIS A 23 -5.60 8.80 31.06
CA HIS A 23 -6.60 9.77 31.50
C HIS A 23 -7.84 9.73 30.61
N GLU A 24 -9.02 9.84 31.20
CA GLU A 24 -10.28 10.07 30.49
C GLU A 24 -10.49 11.57 30.30
N VAL A 25 -10.79 11.99 29.06
CA VAL A 25 -11.11 13.38 28.74
C VAL A 25 -12.57 13.65 29.12
N LEU A 26 -12.77 14.43 30.17
CA LEU A 26 -14.12 14.82 30.63
C LEU A 26 -14.65 16.03 29.87
N ARG A 27 -13.76 16.96 29.48
CA ARG A 27 -14.09 18.13 28.65
C ARG A 27 -12.90 18.47 27.75
N PRO A 28 -13.05 18.47 26.41
CA PRO A 28 -12.01 18.91 25.49
C PRO A 28 -11.87 20.44 25.47
N GLY A 29 -10.79 20.93 24.86
CA GLY A 29 -10.46 22.35 24.69
C GLY A 29 -9.00 22.65 25.06
N GLY A 30 -8.54 23.88 24.82
CA GLY A 30 -7.15 24.28 25.08
C GLY A 30 -6.69 24.06 26.53
N GLN A 31 -7.61 24.03 27.50
CA GLN A 31 -7.35 23.42 28.81
C GLN A 31 -8.39 22.32 29.06
N ALA A 32 -8.09 21.14 28.54
CA ALA A 32 -8.94 19.98 28.71
C ALA A 32 -9.05 19.63 30.20
N THR A 33 -10.24 19.22 30.62
CA THR A 33 -10.45 18.62 31.95
C THR A 33 -10.31 17.13 31.81
N VAL A 34 -9.34 16.55 32.48
CA VAL A 34 -9.01 15.12 32.39
C VAL A 34 -9.09 14.46 33.76
N ARG A 35 -9.34 13.16 33.80
CA ARG A 35 -9.34 12.35 35.02
C ARG A 35 -8.41 11.16 34.86
N CYS A 36 -7.44 11.02 35.78
CA CYS A 36 -6.57 9.86 35.83
C CYS A 36 -7.39 8.61 36.13
N THR A 37 -7.22 7.56 35.33
CA THR A 37 -7.93 6.29 35.53
C THR A 37 -7.32 5.42 36.64
N GLU A 38 -6.13 5.77 37.14
CA GLU A 38 -5.47 5.04 38.22
C GLU A 38 -5.81 5.58 39.62
N CYS A 39 -5.90 6.90 39.78
CA CYS A 39 -6.12 7.54 41.09
C CYS A 39 -7.35 8.46 41.17
N ASP A 40 -8.16 8.52 40.10
CA ASP A 40 -9.35 9.39 39.96
C ASP A 40 -9.08 10.89 40.09
N HIS A 41 -7.81 11.32 40.15
CA HIS A 41 -7.47 12.74 40.21
C HIS A 41 -7.92 13.46 38.96
N THR A 42 -8.69 14.54 39.13
CA THR A 42 -9.24 15.35 38.05
C THR A 42 -8.56 16.71 38.04
N TYR A 43 -7.99 17.10 36.90
CA TYR A 43 -7.29 18.37 36.75
C TYR A 43 -7.43 18.93 35.33
N LYS A 44 -6.99 20.17 35.15
CA LYS A 44 -6.93 20.80 33.83
C LYS A 44 -5.52 20.77 33.29
N THR A 45 -5.39 20.46 32.02
CA THR A 45 -4.10 20.44 31.32
C THR A 45 -4.32 20.70 29.84
N GLU A 46 -3.28 21.18 29.18
CA GLU A 46 -3.15 21.06 27.73
C GLU A 46 -2.90 19.58 27.41
N ILE A 47 -3.60 19.07 26.40
CA ILE A 47 -3.29 17.77 25.81
C ILE A 47 -2.31 18.07 24.68
N PRO A 48 -1.10 17.49 24.68
CA PRO A 48 -0.16 17.67 23.58
C PRO A 48 -0.83 17.27 22.27
N GLU A 49 -0.82 18.16 21.30
CA GLU A 49 -1.21 17.83 19.93
C GLU A 49 0.03 17.22 19.25
N GLU A 50 -0.17 16.14 18.49
CA GLU A 50 0.90 15.57 17.68
C GLU A 50 1.23 16.57 16.57
N GLU A 51 2.50 16.94 16.44
CA GLU A 51 2.95 17.82 15.35
C GLU A 51 2.84 17.04 14.05
N THR A 52 2.08 17.55 13.08
CA THR A 52 1.91 16.92 11.76
C THR A 52 2.44 17.82 10.66
N VAL A 53 2.90 17.20 9.58
CA VAL A 53 3.23 17.87 8.32
C VAL A 53 2.29 17.42 7.21
N GLU A 54 1.96 18.35 6.32
CA GLU A 54 1.14 18.05 5.14
C GLU A 54 2.04 17.42 4.07
N LEU A 55 1.93 16.11 3.88
CA LEU A 55 2.69 15.36 2.89
C LEU A 55 1.97 15.34 1.53
N LYS A 56 2.69 15.73 0.47
CA LYS A 56 2.22 15.55 -0.90
C LYS A 56 2.54 14.14 -1.41
N VAL A 57 1.51 13.40 -1.79
CA VAL A 57 1.63 12.04 -2.32
C VAL A 57 1.11 11.97 -3.75
N VAL A 58 1.91 11.42 -4.65
CA VAL A 58 1.49 11.07 -6.02
C VAL A 58 1.24 9.58 -6.08
N VAL A 59 0.02 9.18 -6.43
CA VAL A 59 -0.39 7.77 -6.53
C VAL A 59 -0.54 7.42 -8.00
N SER A 60 0.22 6.42 -8.45
CA SER A 60 0.10 5.85 -9.79
C SER A 60 -0.77 4.61 -9.77
N GLN A 61 -1.78 4.54 -10.64
CA GLN A 61 -2.65 3.39 -10.83
C GLN A 61 -3.02 3.24 -12.30
N ASP A 62 -2.85 2.03 -12.84
CA ASP A 62 -3.26 1.67 -14.19
C ASP A 62 -2.73 2.48 -15.38
N GLY A 63 -1.64 3.24 -15.18
CA GLY A 63 -1.04 4.12 -16.18
C GLY A 63 -1.48 5.58 -16.04
N GLU A 64 -2.35 5.86 -15.07
CA GLU A 64 -2.75 7.18 -14.66
C GLU A 64 -2.11 7.51 -13.30
N SER A 65 -2.06 8.79 -12.97
CA SER A 65 -1.59 9.24 -11.67
C SER A 65 -2.41 10.42 -11.20
N PHE A 66 -2.71 10.46 -9.91
CA PHE A 66 -3.30 11.62 -9.26
C PHE A 66 -2.45 12.05 -8.06
N THR A 67 -2.66 13.28 -7.62
CA THR A 67 -1.96 13.85 -6.45
C THR A 67 -2.96 14.05 -5.34
N THR A 68 -2.59 13.63 -4.14
CA THR A 68 -3.33 13.92 -2.90
C THR A 68 -2.38 14.46 -1.84
N ARG A 69 -2.95 14.93 -0.73
CA ARG A 69 -2.23 15.39 0.44
C ARG A 69 -2.82 14.73 1.68
N MET A 70 -1.97 14.40 2.64
CA MET A 70 -2.40 13.85 3.93
C MET A 70 -1.52 14.40 5.05
N ASP A 71 -2.09 14.57 6.23
CA ASP A 71 -1.36 14.96 7.43
C ASP A 71 -0.67 13.71 8.01
N VAL A 72 0.64 13.83 8.27
CA VAL A 72 1.49 12.74 8.76
C VAL A 72 2.25 13.24 9.99
N PRO A 73 2.45 12.43 11.04
CA PRO A 73 3.26 12.83 12.19
C PRO A 73 4.65 13.29 11.74
N ALA A 74 5.11 14.44 12.24
CA ALA A 74 6.34 15.08 11.79
C ALA A 74 7.59 14.22 12.06
N ASP A 75 7.56 13.36 13.08
CA ASP A 75 8.62 12.42 13.41
C ASP A 75 8.58 11.11 12.58
N THR A 76 7.70 11.04 11.57
CA THR A 76 7.60 9.89 10.67
C THR A 76 8.78 9.87 9.70
N TYR A 77 9.23 8.66 9.39
CA TYR A 77 10.25 8.38 8.38
C TYR A 77 9.66 7.54 7.25
N VAL A 78 10.22 7.64 6.04
CA VAL A 78 9.80 6.85 4.88
C VAL A 78 10.99 6.32 4.08
N ALA A 79 10.86 5.10 3.57
CA ALA A 79 11.79 4.44 2.66
C ALA A 79 11.10 3.92 1.38
N THR A 80 11.88 3.75 0.32
CA THR A 80 11.42 3.09 -0.91
C THR A 80 11.05 1.63 -0.62
N GLY A 81 9.98 1.16 -1.28
CA GLY A 81 9.45 -0.18 -1.06
C GLY A 81 8.48 -0.32 0.12
N GLU A 82 8.39 0.68 1.01
CA GLU A 82 7.43 0.64 2.12
C GLU A 82 5.99 0.74 1.62
N GLU A 83 5.10 -0.01 2.29
CA GLU A 83 3.66 -0.01 2.01
C GLU A 83 2.89 0.66 3.15
N PHE A 84 1.94 1.52 2.79
CA PHE A 84 1.08 2.21 3.74
C PHE A 84 -0.27 2.54 3.10
N VAL A 85 -1.22 3.01 3.91
CA VAL A 85 -2.55 3.41 3.43
C VAL A 85 -2.57 4.91 3.17
N VAL A 86 -2.97 5.31 1.97
CA VAL A 86 -3.29 6.68 1.64
C VAL A 86 -4.78 6.88 1.81
N ASP A 87 -5.16 7.80 2.70
CA ASP A 87 -6.52 8.31 2.81
C ASP A 87 -6.69 9.50 1.88
N SER A 88 -7.32 9.26 0.73
CA SER A 88 -7.66 10.32 -0.22
C SER A 88 -9.16 10.61 -0.16
N PRO A 89 -9.61 11.80 -0.61
CA PRO A 89 -11.04 12.13 -0.63
C PRO A 89 -11.92 11.14 -1.40
N ASP A 90 -11.35 10.42 -2.38
CA ASP A 90 -12.07 9.50 -3.26
C ASP A 90 -12.02 8.04 -2.78
N ALA A 91 -10.91 7.63 -2.16
CA ALA A 91 -10.70 6.24 -1.73
C ALA A 91 -9.59 6.08 -0.68
N LEU A 92 -9.69 5.00 0.10
CA LEU A 92 -8.58 4.43 0.88
C LEU A 92 -7.81 3.45 -0.02
N MET A 93 -6.52 3.68 -0.21
CA MET A 93 -5.68 2.85 -1.08
C MET A 93 -4.44 2.37 -0.34
N GLN A 94 -4.15 1.09 -0.43
CA GLN A 94 -2.82 0.59 -0.07
C GLN A 94 -1.85 0.93 -1.20
N VAL A 95 -0.79 1.64 -0.88
CA VAL A 95 0.22 2.07 -1.84
C VAL A 95 1.60 1.59 -1.41
N ARG A 96 2.52 1.52 -2.36
CA ARG A 96 3.95 1.33 -2.11
C ARG A 96 4.75 2.54 -2.55
N THR A 97 5.72 2.97 -1.74
CA THR A 97 6.69 4.01 -2.10
C THR A 97 7.58 3.53 -3.24
N THR A 98 7.57 4.27 -4.35
CA THR A 98 8.42 4.00 -5.53
C THR A 98 9.49 5.07 -5.74
N GLY A 99 9.41 6.19 -5.01
CA GLY A 99 10.45 7.20 -5.01
C GLY A 99 10.18 8.31 -4.01
N ILE A 100 11.26 8.86 -3.47
CA ILE A 100 11.21 9.94 -2.48
C ILE A 100 11.94 11.14 -3.07
N GLU A 101 11.24 12.26 -3.24
CA GLU A 101 11.79 13.51 -3.76
C GLU A 101 11.93 14.52 -2.61
N VAL A 102 13.16 14.98 -2.38
CA VAL A 102 13.54 15.90 -1.27
C VAL A 102 14.04 17.25 -1.79
N GLY A 103 13.79 17.53 -3.07
CA GLY A 103 14.31 18.71 -3.74
C GLY A 103 14.33 18.57 -5.26
N PRO A 104 14.61 19.67 -5.98
CA PRO A 104 14.72 19.66 -7.43
C PRO A 104 15.73 18.61 -7.92
N GLU A 105 15.25 17.65 -8.72
CA GLU A 105 16.05 16.59 -9.32
C GLU A 105 16.81 15.72 -8.31
N ARG A 106 16.40 15.74 -7.03
CA ARG A 106 17.03 14.97 -5.96
C ARG A 106 16.09 13.91 -5.42
N ARG A 107 16.44 12.65 -5.70
CA ARG A 107 15.78 11.48 -5.13
C ARG A 107 16.69 10.71 -4.19
N VAL A 108 16.11 10.17 -3.13
CA VAL A 108 16.78 9.37 -2.11
C VAL A 108 16.01 8.06 -1.90
N GLU A 109 16.67 7.08 -1.28
CA GLU A 109 16.04 5.81 -0.93
C GLU A 109 15.22 5.91 0.37
N GLU A 110 15.50 6.91 1.20
CA GLU A 110 14.91 7.05 2.51
C GLU A 110 15.05 8.51 3.03
N ALA A 111 14.08 9.01 3.81
CA ALA A 111 14.07 10.37 4.36
C ALA A 111 13.10 10.55 5.54
N ASP A 112 13.39 11.51 6.42
CA ASP A 112 12.41 12.04 7.37
C ASP A 112 11.30 12.79 6.61
N ILE A 113 10.05 12.65 7.06
CA ILE A 113 8.90 13.16 6.29
C ILE A 113 8.92 14.69 6.13
N GLU A 114 9.55 15.40 7.08
CA GLU A 114 9.74 16.86 7.03
C GLU A 114 10.62 17.31 5.86
N ASP A 115 11.52 16.45 5.38
CA ASP A 115 12.41 16.73 4.25
C ASP A 115 11.79 16.34 2.89
N VAL A 116 10.63 15.66 2.88
CA VAL A 116 10.00 15.15 1.65
C VAL A 116 9.16 16.23 0.97
N GLU A 117 9.54 16.60 -0.25
CA GLU A 117 8.74 17.49 -1.09
C GLU A 117 7.62 16.76 -1.83
N THR A 118 7.87 15.53 -2.29
CA THR A 118 6.88 14.69 -2.97
C THR A 118 7.20 13.21 -2.78
N LEU A 119 6.21 12.47 -2.28
CA LEU A 119 6.27 11.02 -2.19
C LEU A 119 5.62 10.39 -3.43
N TRP A 120 6.40 9.64 -4.20
CA TRP A 120 5.92 8.92 -5.37
C TRP A 120 5.54 7.50 -4.96
N THR A 121 4.32 7.10 -5.30
CA THR A 121 3.74 5.82 -4.88
C THR A 121 2.98 5.14 -6.01
N ARG A 122 2.70 3.86 -5.82
CA ARG A 122 1.88 3.05 -6.72
C ARG A 122 0.83 2.29 -5.91
N ALA A 123 -0.40 2.24 -6.41
CA ALA A 123 -1.45 1.42 -5.81
C ALA A 123 -1.06 -0.08 -5.89
N VAL A 124 -1.23 -0.79 -4.77
CA VAL A 124 -0.88 -2.21 -4.64
C VAL A 124 -2.01 -3.06 -4.06
N ASP A 125 -3.17 -2.47 -3.75
CA ASP A 125 -4.34 -3.19 -3.25
C ASP A 125 -5.05 -4.00 -4.35
N ASN A 126 -5.34 -3.36 -5.48
CA ASN A 126 -6.00 -3.92 -6.65
C ASN A 126 -5.21 -3.47 -7.87
N VAL A 127 -4.67 -4.44 -8.61
CA VAL A 127 -3.70 -4.18 -9.67
C VAL A 127 -4.13 -4.80 -10.99
N ALA A 128 -3.88 -4.11 -12.09
CA ALA A 128 -3.96 -4.71 -13.41
C ALA A 128 -2.61 -5.31 -13.82
N VAL A 129 -2.57 -6.63 -13.92
CA VAL A 129 -1.40 -7.37 -14.41
C VAL A 129 -1.54 -7.58 -15.91
N SER A 130 -0.50 -7.21 -16.66
CA SER A 130 -0.41 -7.54 -18.10
C SER A 130 -0.06 -9.01 -18.25
N VAL A 131 -0.90 -9.77 -18.95
CA VAL A 131 -0.65 -11.16 -19.30
C VAL A 131 -0.37 -11.24 -20.79
N THR A 132 0.80 -11.75 -21.17
CA THR A 132 1.08 -12.17 -22.54
C THR A 132 0.63 -13.61 -22.70
N LEU A 133 -0.42 -13.81 -23.50
CA LEU A 133 -0.92 -15.13 -23.87
C LEU A 133 -0.29 -15.61 -25.16
N HIS A 134 0.48 -16.68 -25.07
CA HIS A 134 0.92 -17.48 -26.19
C HIS A 134 -0.20 -18.43 -26.61
N PRO A 135 -0.41 -18.63 -27.92
CA PRO A 135 -1.47 -19.50 -28.40
C PRO A 135 -1.13 -20.97 -28.19
N LYS A 136 -2.15 -21.78 -27.97
CA LYS A 136 -2.05 -23.23 -27.76
C LYS A 136 -1.37 -23.98 -28.91
N ASP A 137 -1.55 -23.51 -30.14
CA ASP A 137 -1.01 -24.13 -31.35
C ASP A 137 0.47 -23.78 -31.63
N GLY A 138 1.08 -22.94 -30.78
CA GLY A 138 2.48 -22.52 -30.90
C GLY A 138 2.76 -21.51 -32.02
N ASN A 139 1.73 -21.00 -32.71
CA ASN A 139 1.90 -19.98 -33.74
C ASN A 139 2.14 -18.60 -33.12
N ALA A 140 3.41 -18.22 -32.91
CA ALA A 140 3.80 -16.99 -32.23
C ALA A 140 3.09 -15.71 -32.73
N ASP A 141 2.66 -15.65 -33.99
CA ASP A 141 1.93 -14.52 -34.57
C ASP A 141 0.54 -14.28 -33.94
N GLN A 142 -0.02 -15.26 -33.21
CA GLN A 142 -1.29 -15.13 -32.48
C GLN A 142 -1.10 -14.76 -31.00
N THR A 143 0.12 -14.42 -30.59
CA THR A 143 0.39 -13.93 -29.22
C THR A 143 -0.38 -12.62 -28.97
N ARG A 144 -1.13 -12.56 -27.88
CA ARG A 144 -1.90 -11.35 -27.50
C ARG A 144 -1.62 -10.94 -26.07
N SER A 145 -1.91 -9.68 -25.75
CA SER A 145 -1.87 -9.18 -24.36
C SER A 145 -3.27 -8.96 -23.84
N LEU A 146 -3.52 -9.34 -22.59
CA LEU A 146 -4.73 -8.98 -21.84
C LEU A 146 -4.34 -8.38 -20.49
N ARG A 147 -5.27 -7.65 -19.87
CA ARG A 147 -5.10 -7.13 -18.50
C ARG A 147 -6.02 -7.90 -17.57
N VAL A 148 -5.44 -8.50 -16.52
CA VAL A 148 -6.16 -9.16 -15.43
C VAL A 148 -6.18 -8.23 -14.23
N ASN A 149 -7.37 -7.93 -13.70
CA ASN A 149 -7.52 -7.16 -12.48
C ASN A 149 -7.71 -8.11 -11.30
N VAL A 150 -6.76 -8.13 -10.38
CA VAL A 150 -6.74 -9.00 -9.21
C VAL A 150 -6.32 -8.21 -7.96
N PRO A 151 -6.67 -8.70 -6.76
CA PRO A 151 -6.03 -8.24 -5.53
C PRO A 151 -4.50 -8.31 -5.64
N GLY A 152 -3.79 -7.36 -5.04
CA GLY A 152 -2.35 -7.30 -5.11
C GLY A 152 -1.64 -8.48 -4.45
N ASP A 153 -2.28 -9.11 -3.47
CA ASP A 153 -1.84 -10.32 -2.77
C ASP A 153 -2.21 -11.62 -3.51
N TYR A 154 -2.87 -11.54 -4.66
CA TYR A 154 -3.12 -12.71 -5.50
C TYR A 154 -1.80 -13.30 -6.02
N GLU A 155 -1.62 -14.61 -5.88
CA GLU A 155 -0.42 -15.32 -6.30
C GLU A 155 -0.58 -15.87 -7.73
N PHE A 156 0.39 -15.58 -8.60
CA PHE A 156 0.56 -16.32 -9.84
C PHE A 156 1.70 -17.32 -9.65
N THR A 157 1.48 -18.58 -10.02
CA THR A 157 2.46 -19.67 -9.89
C THR A 157 2.72 -20.30 -11.25
N VAL A 158 3.99 -20.49 -11.60
CA VAL A 158 4.39 -21.18 -12.84
C VAL A 158 3.91 -22.63 -12.82
N ASP A 159 3.39 -23.09 -13.97
CA ASP A 159 2.71 -24.36 -14.23
C ASP A 159 1.30 -24.50 -13.62
N GLU A 160 0.75 -23.46 -12.98
CA GLU A 160 -0.64 -23.45 -12.54
C GLU A 160 -1.58 -22.84 -13.58
N THR A 161 -2.82 -23.33 -13.59
CA THR A 161 -3.90 -22.81 -14.45
C THR A 161 -4.64 -21.69 -13.72
N VAL A 162 -4.84 -20.58 -14.40
CA VAL A 162 -5.60 -19.42 -13.92
C VAL A 162 -6.82 -19.25 -14.81
N GLU A 163 -7.98 -19.09 -14.16
CA GLU A 163 -9.25 -18.77 -14.81
C GLU A 163 -9.61 -17.31 -14.50
N PHE A 164 -9.82 -16.51 -15.54
CA PHE A 164 -10.25 -15.12 -15.40
C PHE A 164 -11.31 -14.75 -16.43
N GLY A 165 -12.57 -14.64 -15.98
CA GLY A 165 -13.70 -14.45 -16.87
C GLY A 165 -13.87 -15.68 -17.78
N ASP A 166 -13.80 -15.46 -19.09
CA ASP A 166 -13.86 -16.52 -20.11
C ASP A 166 -12.48 -17.03 -20.55
N GLU A 167 -11.40 -16.48 -19.97
CA GLU A 167 -10.01 -16.83 -20.28
C GLU A 167 -9.49 -17.91 -19.31
N GLU A 168 -8.93 -18.99 -19.84
CA GLU A 168 -8.22 -20.02 -19.09
C GLU A 168 -6.80 -20.10 -19.63
N PHE A 169 -5.78 -20.02 -18.77
CA PHE A 169 -4.39 -20.06 -19.20
C PHE A 169 -3.46 -20.70 -18.17
N VAL A 170 -2.40 -21.35 -18.65
CA VAL A 170 -1.33 -21.92 -17.82
C VAL A 170 -0.18 -20.93 -17.75
N VAL A 171 0.24 -20.57 -16.54
CA VAL A 171 1.37 -19.64 -16.34
C VAL A 171 2.69 -20.32 -16.73
N GLU A 172 3.43 -19.68 -17.62
CA GLU A 172 4.74 -20.15 -18.10
C GLU A 172 5.91 -19.36 -17.49
N GLY A 173 5.65 -18.14 -17.00
CA GLY A 173 6.68 -17.33 -16.37
C GLY A 173 6.17 -16.00 -15.84
N LEU A 174 6.95 -15.43 -14.93
CA LEU A 174 6.63 -14.23 -14.17
C LEU A 174 7.78 -13.24 -14.30
N GLN A 175 7.47 -12.02 -14.74
CA GLN A 175 8.42 -10.92 -14.78
C GLN A 175 8.16 -10.02 -13.57
N ILE A 176 9.15 -9.94 -12.68
CA ILE A 176 9.12 -9.11 -11.48
C ILE A 176 9.37 -7.64 -11.85
N ARG A 177 8.75 -6.72 -11.10
CA ARG A 177 8.99 -5.28 -11.20
C ARG A 177 10.31 -4.88 -10.54
N GLU A 178 10.86 -3.75 -10.97
CA GLU A 178 12.06 -3.17 -10.36
C GLU A 178 11.79 -2.64 -8.93
N ASP A 179 10.56 -2.19 -8.64
CA ASP A 179 10.11 -1.71 -7.32
C ASP A 179 9.50 -2.81 -6.42
N ALA A 180 9.74 -4.08 -6.77
CA ALA A 180 9.33 -5.21 -5.95
C ALA A 180 10.35 -5.49 -4.83
N PRO A 181 9.94 -6.18 -3.74
CA PRO A 181 10.88 -6.76 -2.79
C PRO A 181 11.87 -7.72 -3.48
N GLU A 182 12.90 -8.15 -2.75
CA GLU A 182 13.89 -9.06 -3.32
C GLU A 182 13.28 -10.43 -3.67
N TYR A 183 13.25 -10.75 -4.97
CA TYR A 183 12.96 -12.07 -5.51
C TYR A 183 14.25 -12.75 -5.96
N ARG A 184 14.24 -14.09 -6.03
CA ARG A 184 15.43 -14.89 -6.43
C ARG A 184 15.99 -14.48 -7.80
N HIS A 185 15.10 -14.18 -8.75
CA HIS A 185 15.43 -13.75 -10.10
C HIS A 185 14.38 -12.73 -10.58
N GLU A 186 14.77 -11.81 -11.48
CA GLU A 186 13.85 -10.85 -12.11
C GLU A 186 12.80 -11.55 -12.99
N LYS A 187 13.16 -12.71 -13.53
CA LYS A 187 12.27 -13.59 -14.28
C LYS A 187 12.21 -14.94 -13.58
N LEU A 188 11.01 -15.38 -13.25
CA LEU A 188 10.75 -16.70 -12.69
C LEU A 188 10.07 -17.56 -13.77
N ASP A 189 10.60 -18.74 -14.05
CA ASP A 189 10.10 -19.62 -15.12
C ASP A 189 10.29 -21.11 -14.82
N HIS A 190 10.47 -21.46 -13.55
CA HIS A 190 10.49 -22.84 -13.10
C HIS A 190 9.20 -23.23 -12.39
N ALA A 191 8.76 -24.46 -12.58
CA ALA A 191 7.56 -25.02 -11.95
C ALA A 191 7.52 -24.73 -10.43
N GLY A 192 6.42 -24.15 -9.97
CA GLY A 192 6.23 -23.79 -8.56
C GLY A 192 6.88 -22.46 -8.14
N ASP A 193 7.59 -21.77 -9.02
CA ASP A 193 7.94 -20.37 -8.78
C ASP A 193 6.65 -19.54 -8.70
N PHE A 194 6.55 -18.64 -7.72
CA PHE A 194 5.39 -17.77 -7.54
C PHE A 194 5.79 -16.34 -7.22
N ALA A 195 4.87 -15.40 -7.47
CA ALA A 195 4.99 -14.02 -7.05
C ALA A 195 3.60 -13.37 -6.88
N TYR A 196 3.53 -12.35 -6.03
CA TYR A 196 2.31 -11.57 -5.81
C TYR A 196 2.02 -10.66 -6.99
N ALA A 197 0.75 -10.51 -7.34
CA ALA A 197 0.28 -9.67 -8.44
C ALA A 197 0.82 -8.23 -8.37
N LYS A 198 0.89 -7.64 -7.16
CA LYS A 198 1.42 -6.29 -6.94
C LYS A 198 2.89 -6.12 -7.32
N ASP A 199 3.65 -7.21 -7.40
CA ASP A 199 5.07 -7.25 -7.72
C ASP A 199 5.33 -7.62 -9.19
N LEU A 200 4.29 -7.97 -9.95
CA LEU A 200 4.41 -8.41 -11.33
C LEU A 200 4.38 -7.24 -12.32
N LYS A 201 5.39 -7.21 -13.19
CA LYS A 201 5.43 -6.38 -14.38
C LYS A 201 4.64 -7.03 -15.50
N ARG A 202 4.74 -8.37 -15.62
CA ARG A 202 4.07 -9.16 -16.65
C ARG A 202 3.99 -10.63 -16.24
N VAL A 203 2.91 -11.30 -16.65
CA VAL A 203 2.79 -12.76 -16.65
C VAL A 203 2.91 -13.24 -18.10
N TYR A 204 3.66 -14.30 -18.32
CA TYR A 204 3.68 -15.06 -19.57
C TYR A 204 2.89 -16.33 -19.34
N ALA A 205 1.96 -16.63 -20.24
CA ALA A 205 1.09 -17.77 -20.09
C ALA A 205 0.71 -18.34 -21.45
N ARG A 206 0.26 -19.60 -21.44
CA ARG A 206 -0.28 -20.29 -22.60
C ARG A 206 -1.79 -20.34 -22.50
N ASP A 207 -2.46 -19.91 -23.55
CA ASP A 207 -3.91 -19.97 -23.69
C ASP A 207 -4.37 -21.44 -23.68
N GLU A 208 -5.26 -21.79 -22.76
CA GLU A 208 -5.95 -23.07 -22.68
C GLU A 208 -7.45 -22.95 -22.96
N SER A 209 -7.94 -21.72 -23.19
CA SER A 209 -9.35 -21.47 -23.49
C SER A 209 -9.81 -22.34 -24.65
N LEU A 210 -10.96 -23.00 -24.46
CA LEU A 210 -11.59 -23.75 -25.53
C LEU A 210 -12.02 -22.74 -26.57
N GLN A 211 -11.30 -22.64 -27.70
CA GLN A 211 -11.76 -21.86 -28.84
C GLN A 211 -13.20 -22.30 -29.16
N ALA A 212 -14.17 -21.44 -28.85
CA ALA A 212 -15.48 -21.51 -29.47
C ALA A 212 -15.24 -21.22 -30.95
N TRP A 213 -15.07 -22.30 -31.69
CA TRP A 213 -14.94 -22.40 -33.13
C TRP A 213 -15.87 -21.38 -33.81
N SER A 214 -15.31 -20.25 -34.26
CA SER A 214 -16.06 -19.26 -35.03
C SER A 214 -15.72 -19.47 -36.50
N ALA A 215 -16.40 -20.45 -37.10
CA ALA A 215 -16.47 -20.56 -38.54
C ALA A 215 -17.40 -19.46 -39.07
N TRP A 216 -16.83 -18.42 -39.67
CA TRP A 216 -17.54 -17.51 -40.58
C TRP A 216 -16.63 -17.17 -41.76
#